data_AF-A0A257Q1L6-F1
#
_entry.id   AF-A0A257Q1L6-F1
#
_cell.length_a   1.000
_cell.length_b   1.000
_cell.length_c   1.000
_cell.angle_alpha   90.00
_cell.angle_beta   90.00
_cell.angle_gamma   90.00
#
_symmetry.space_group_name_H-M   'P 1'
#
loop_
_entity.id
_entity.type
_entity.pdbx_description
1 polymer ?
#
loop_
_entity_poly.entity_id
_entity_poly.type
_entity_poly.pdbx_seq_one_letter_code
_entity_poly.pdbx_strand_id
1 'polypeptide(L)' 'MMEPHHLRAVDMAKTELEYGKDPTLRKMAHDIITSQTKEITQMRTWQAAHPSVK' A
#
# COMPACT_ATOMS: atom_id res chain seq x y z
N MET A 1 6.85 -0.67 -11.29
CA MET A 1 7.08 0.56 -10.51
C MET A 1 6.04 0.76 -9.40
N MET A 2 4.75 0.50 -9.67
CA MET A 2 3.68 0.80 -8.70
C MET A 2 3.63 -0.10 -7.45
N GLU A 3 3.91 -1.40 -7.55
CA GLU A 3 3.98 -2.25 -6.35
C GLU A 3 5.04 -1.78 -5.34
N PRO A 4 6.31 -1.54 -5.72
CA PRO A 4 7.29 -0.94 -4.81
C PRO A 4 6.92 0.46 -4.30
N HIS A 5 6.24 1.27 -5.13
CA HIS A 5 5.73 2.57 -4.68
C HIS A 5 4.68 2.41 -3.58
N HIS A 6 3.72 1.50 -3.76
CA HIS A 6 2.67 1.24 -2.77
C HIS A 6 3.19 0.65 -1.48
N LEU A 7 4.17 -0.26 -1.54
CA LEU A 7 4.81 -0.81 -0.35
C LEU A 7 5.42 0.30 0.53
N ARG A 8 6.14 1.26 -0.07
CA ARG A 8 6.69 2.41 0.67
C ARG A 8 5.60 3.28 1.30
N ALA A 9 4.50 3.53 0.60
CA ALA A 9 3.39 4.31 1.14
C ALA A 9 2.71 3.60 2.33
N VAL A 10 2.57 2.27 2.27
CA VAL A 10 2.06 1.46 3.39
C VAL A 10 2.99 1.55 4.61
N ASP A 11 4.30 1.49 4.41
CA ASP A 11 5.28 1.61 5.51
C ASP A 11 5.26 3.00 6.16
N MET A 12 5.13 4.07 5.36
CA MET A 12 4.94 5.43 5.86
C MET A 12 3.63 5.60 6.63
N ALA A 13 2.53 5.02 6.12
CA ALA A 13 1.25 5.07 6.82
C ALA A 13 1.29 4.32 8.16
N LYS A 14 1.98 3.17 8.24
CA LYS A 14 2.22 2.49 9.53
C LYS A 14 3.01 3.36 10.50
N THR A 15 4.03 4.08 10.01
CA THR A 15 4.81 5.02 10.82
C THR A 15 3.91 6.13 11.40
N GLU A 16 3.00 6.69 10.60
CA GLU A 16 2.01 7.67 11.09
C GLU A 16 1.07 7.08 12.15
N LEU A 17 0.66 5.81 12.01
CA LEU A 17 -0.17 5.15 13.02
C LEU A 17 0.59 4.84 14.32
N GLU A 18 1.90 4.65 14.26
CA GLU A 18 2.74 4.37 15.43
C GLU A 18 3.12 5.64 16.19
N TYR A 19 3.48 6.71 15.49
CA TYR A 19 4.06 7.91 16.09
C TYR A 19 3.18 9.16 15.98
N GLY A 20 2.28 9.21 14.99
CA GLY A 20 1.40 10.33 14.70
C GLY A 20 0.21 10.43 15.65
N LYS A 21 -0.22 11.66 15.92
CA LYS A 21 -1.27 11.98 16.90
C LYS A 21 -2.47 12.70 16.29
N ASP A 22 -2.35 13.24 15.08
CA ASP A 22 -3.46 13.94 14.43
C ASP A 22 -4.52 12.92 13.97
N PRO A 23 -5.78 13.04 14.43
CA PRO A 23 -6.82 12.05 14.12
C PRO A 23 -7.15 12.00 12.61
N THR A 24 -7.01 13.10 11.88
CA THR A 24 -7.25 13.17 10.44
C THR A 24 -6.16 12.43 9.67
N LEU A 25 -4.89 12.66 10.03
CA LEU A 25 -3.75 11.97 9.42
C LEU A 25 -3.75 10.47 9.73
N ARG A 26 -4.10 10.09 10.96
CA ARG A 26 -4.26 8.67 11.32
C ARG A 26 -5.39 8.00 10.54
N LYS A 27 -6.51 8.68 10.32
CA LYS A 27 -7.58 8.16 9.45
C LYS A 27 -7.05 7.97 8.02
N MET A 28 -6.35 8.96 7.47
CA MET A 28 -5.75 8.86 6.14
C MET A 28 -4.75 7.69 6.05
N ALA A 29 -3.95 7.45 7.09
CA ALA A 29 -3.03 6.33 7.14
C ALA A 29 -3.76 4.97 7.08
N HIS A 30 -4.87 4.81 7.81
CA HIS A 30 -5.72 3.61 7.69
C HIS A 30 -6.30 3.44 6.28
N ASP A 31 -6.76 4.52 5.65
CA ASP A 31 -7.31 4.51 4.29
C ASP A 31 -6.23 4.13 3.26
N ILE A 32 -4.99 4.64 3.42
CA ILE A 32 -3.83 4.30 2.58
C ILE A 32 -3.48 2.82 2.72
N ILE A 33 -3.37 2.30 3.95
CA ILE A 33 -3.05 0.89 4.19
C ILE A 33 -4.10 0.00 3.52
N THR A 34 -5.38 0.31 3.71
CA THR A 34 -6.49 -0.50 3.17
C THR A 34 -6.51 -0.50 1.64
N SER A 35 -6.41 0.68 1.02
CA SER A 35 -6.46 0.81 -0.44
C SER A 35 -5.24 0.21 -1.12
N GLN A 36 -4.05 0.55 -0.66
CA GLN A 36 -2.82 0.16 -1.35
C GLN A 36 -2.44 -1.31 -1.14
N THR A 37 -2.81 -1.92 -0.01
CA THR A 37 -2.65 -3.39 0.16
C THR A 37 -3.58 -4.18 -0.76
N LYS A 38 -4.79 -3.67 -1.00
CA LYS A 38 -5.72 -4.24 -1.99
C LYS A 38 -5.14 -4.13 -3.40
N GLU A 39 -4.61 -2.98 -3.79
CA GLU A 39 -3.98 -2.78 -5.10
C GLU A 39 -2.73 -3.65 -5.30
N ILE A 40 -1.89 -3.82 -4.27
CA ILE A 40 -0.76 -4.75 -4.30
C ILE A 40 -1.25 -6.18 -4.59
N THR A 41 -2.31 -6.62 -3.91
CA THR A 41 -2.88 -7.96 -4.12
C THR A 41 -3.39 -8.13 -5.56
N GLN A 42 -4.05 -7.11 -6.10
CA GLN A 42 -4.51 -7.10 -7.49
C GLN A 42 -3.33 -7.14 -8.48
N MET A 43 -2.27 -6.36 -8.25
CA MET A 43 -1.08 -6.36 -9.11
C MET A 43 -0.38 -7.72 -9.11
N ARG A 44 -0.20 -8.34 -7.94
CA ARG A 44 0.40 -9.68 -7.83
C ARG A 44 -0.43 -10.74 -8.52
N THR A 45 -1.75 -10.67 -8.34
CA THR A 45 -2.69 -11.59 -9.01
C THR A 45 -2.60 -11.42 -10.53
N TRP A 46 -2.55 -10.19 -11.01
CA TRP A 46 -2.42 -9.91 -12.43
C TRP A 46 -1.08 -10.40 -12.99
N GLN A 47 0.03 -10.17 -12.31
CA GLN A 47 1.36 -10.65 -12.72
C GLN A 47 1.43 -12.19 -12.75
N ALA A 48 0.84 -12.87 -11.76
CA ALA A 48 0.79 -14.32 -11.72
C ALA A 48 -0.05 -14.90 -12.88
N ALA A 49 -1.13 -14.21 -13.28
CA ALA A 49 -1.95 -14.59 -14.42
C ALA A 49 -1.33 -14.22 -15.79
N HIS A 50 -0.42 -13.24 -15.81
CA HIS A 50 0.24 -12.76 -17.02
C HIS A 50 1.77 -12.79 -16.86
N PRO A 51 2.36 -13.98 -16.70
CA PRO A 51 3.81 -14.11 -16.61
C PRO A 51 4.43 -13.52 -17.87
N SER A 52 5.31 -12.54 -17.69
CA SER A 52 6.03 -11.92 -18.80
C SER A 52 6.88 -13.00 -19.47
N VAL A 53 6.66 -13.22 -20.76
CA VAL A 53 7.60 -14.01 -21.57
C VAL A 53 8.90 -13.21 -21.62
N LYS A 54 9.99 -13.81 -21.16
CA LYS A 54 11.34 -13.23 -21.30
C LYS A 54 11.76 -13.23 -22.76
#